data_AF-A0A022Y0W5-F1
#
_entry.id   AF-A0A022Y0W5-F1
#
_cell.length_a   1.000
_cell.length_b   1.000
_cell.length_c   1.000
_cell.angle_alpha   90.00
_cell.angle_beta   90.00
_cell.angle_gamma   90.00
#
_symmetry.space_group_name_H-M   'P 1'
#
loop_
_entity.id
_entity.type
_entity.pdbx_description
1 polymer ?
#
loop_
_entity_poly.entity_id
_entity_poly.type
_entity_poly.pdbx_seq_one_letter_code
_entity_poly.pdbx_strand_id
1 'polypeptide(L)'
;MAGTSLRDLLPEILSLILEELPDLYSLFSAARSLSRPDVWGDLPRISRQIFRCTCLDAKMDERASLPKVFWGLLSATECRELDGNALRRLFDEGWKVSIGLGLEEALIPIGMVLARRLSSEEAIGFLIGLCVRCAPPVATLGSSKASYRYWRRSISRRGPSPSKVEEASGSTGDPEVATMIRSRAVGCSA
;
A
#
# COMPACT_ATOMS: atom_id res chain seq x y z
N MET A 1 15.58 -12.30 -33.39
CA MET A 1 14.72 -11.10 -33.47
C MET A 1 15.07 -10.21 -32.30
N ALA A 2 15.55 -9.00 -32.54
CA ALA A 2 15.77 -8.04 -31.46
C ALA A 2 14.40 -7.56 -30.98
N GLY A 3 13.96 -8.03 -29.81
CA GLY A 3 12.77 -7.49 -29.16
C GLY A 3 13.10 -6.08 -28.68
N THR A 4 12.36 -5.08 -29.12
CA THR A 4 12.43 -3.72 -28.56
C THR A 4 12.10 -3.82 -27.08
N SER A 5 12.99 -3.33 -26.21
CA SER A 5 12.73 -3.32 -24.77
C SER A 5 11.58 -2.36 -24.48
N LEU A 6 10.73 -2.69 -23.51
CA LEU A 6 9.75 -1.74 -22.96
C LEU A 6 10.42 -0.41 -22.57
N ARG A 7 11.68 -0.48 -22.12
CA ARG A 7 12.46 0.71 -21.75
C ARG A 7 12.76 1.64 -22.91
N ASP A 8 12.71 1.16 -24.15
CA ASP A 8 13.04 1.93 -25.35
C ASP A 8 11.82 2.63 -25.96
N LEU A 9 10.62 2.39 -25.41
CA LEU A 9 9.39 3.05 -25.86
C LEU A 9 9.38 4.53 -25.49
N LEU A 10 8.59 5.30 -26.24
CA LEU A 10 8.31 6.70 -25.93
C LEU A 10 7.55 6.82 -24.60
N PRO A 11 7.81 7.85 -23.78
CA PRO A 11 7.16 8.05 -22.48
C PRO A 11 5.63 8.09 -22.56
N GLU A 12 5.08 8.64 -23.63
CA GLU A 12 3.64 8.71 -23.88
C GLU A 12 3.04 7.31 -24.05
N ILE A 13 3.72 6.44 -24.80
CA ILE A 13 3.29 5.05 -25.01
C ILE A 13 3.40 4.27 -23.70
N LEU A 14 4.48 4.48 -22.93
CA LEU A 14 4.64 3.86 -21.61
C LEU A 14 3.55 4.29 -20.64
N SER A 15 3.17 5.55 -20.64
CA SER A 15 2.11 6.08 -19.78
C SER A 15 0.76 5.41 -20.09
N LEU A 16 0.43 5.24 -21.38
CA LEU A 16 -0.76 4.50 -21.80
C LEU A 16 -0.74 3.04 -21.30
N ILE A 17 0.40 2.36 -21.38
CA ILE A 17 0.55 0.98 -20.87
C ILE A 17 0.36 0.93 -19.36
N LEU A 18 0.90 1.91 -18.62
CA LEU A 18 0.78 1.97 -17.17
C LEU A 18 -0.65 2.28 -16.72
N GLU A 19 -1.44 3.03 -17.49
CA GLU A 19 -2.85 3.31 -17.22
C GLU A 19 -3.73 2.06 -17.23
N GLU A 20 -3.36 1.05 -18.03
CA GLU A 20 -4.08 -0.22 -18.15
C GLU A 20 -3.76 -1.22 -17.02
N LEU A 21 -2.91 -0.83 -16.05
CA LEU A 21 -2.56 -1.71 -14.95
C LEU A 21 -3.72 -1.87 -13.95
N PRO A 22 -3.92 -3.08 -13.41
CA PRO A 22 -5.14 -3.44 -12.69
C PRO A 22 -5.25 -2.80 -11.30
N ASP A 23 -4.13 -2.43 -10.69
CA ASP A 23 -4.07 -1.86 -9.35
C ASP A 23 -2.79 -1.06 -9.11
N LEU A 24 -2.79 -0.31 -8.01
CA LEU A 24 -1.64 0.50 -7.60
C LEU A 24 -0.38 -0.31 -7.33
N TYR A 25 -0.51 -1.54 -6.82
CA TYR A 25 0.65 -2.38 -6.58
C TYR A 25 1.38 -2.69 -7.89
N SER A 26 0.62 -3.11 -8.90
CA SER A 26 1.11 -3.39 -10.26
C SER A 26 1.72 -2.14 -10.89
N LEU A 27 1.06 -0.99 -10.75
CA LEU A 27 1.58 0.30 -11.22
C LEU A 27 2.95 0.63 -10.62
N PHE A 28 3.07 0.66 -9.29
CA PHE A 28 4.32 1.05 -8.65
C PHE A 28 5.42 0.00 -8.85
N SER A 29 5.07 -1.28 -9.00
CA SER A 29 6.02 -2.32 -9.36
C SER A 29 6.59 -2.11 -10.78
N ALA A 30 5.72 -1.84 -11.75
CA ALA A 30 6.12 -1.58 -13.13
C ALA A 30 6.94 -0.28 -13.24
N ALA A 31 6.46 0.81 -12.64
CA ALA A 31 7.15 2.11 -12.65
C ALA A 31 8.57 2.02 -12.05
N ARG A 32 8.75 1.26 -10.96
CA ARG A 32 10.08 0.99 -10.36
C ARG A 32 10.97 0.15 -11.28
N SER A 33 10.41 -0.81 -12.01
CA SER A 33 11.16 -1.70 -12.91
C SER A 33 11.63 -1.02 -14.20
N LEU A 34 10.89 0.00 -14.65
CA LEU A 34 11.23 0.82 -15.81
C LEU A 34 12.37 1.80 -15.52
N SER A 35 12.52 2.27 -14.26
CA SER A 35 13.56 3.20 -13.82
C SER A 35 13.66 4.48 -14.66
N ARG A 36 12.51 5.00 -15.12
CA ARG A 36 12.41 6.12 -16.07
C ARG A 36 11.75 7.36 -15.42
N PRO A 37 12.51 8.43 -15.12
CA PRO A 37 11.99 9.62 -14.41
C PRO A 37 10.91 10.40 -15.18
N ASP A 38 10.97 10.36 -16.50
CA ASP A 38 10.02 10.98 -17.43
C ASP A 38 8.60 10.41 -17.27
N VAL A 39 8.48 9.13 -16.92
CA VAL A 39 7.18 8.48 -16.69
C VAL A 39 6.60 8.83 -15.30
N TRP A 40 7.41 9.40 -14.40
CA TRP A 40 6.97 9.75 -13.05
C TRP A 40 6.12 11.02 -13.01
N GLY A 41 6.21 11.88 -14.03
CA GLY A 41 5.39 13.09 -14.12
C GLY A 41 3.89 12.78 -14.19
N ASP A 42 3.51 11.70 -14.87
CA ASP A 42 2.13 11.24 -14.99
C ASP A 42 1.67 10.35 -13.83
N LEU A 43 2.59 9.85 -13.00
CA LEU A 43 2.30 8.89 -11.95
C LEU A 43 1.20 9.34 -10.96
N PRO A 44 1.13 10.61 -10.53
CA PRO A 44 0.02 11.09 -9.69
C PRO A 44 -1.36 11.00 -10.38
N ARG A 45 -1.42 11.26 -11.69
CA ARG A 45 -2.65 11.18 -12.48
C ARG A 45 -3.08 9.73 -12.66
N ILE A 46 -2.16 8.88 -13.11
CA ILE A 46 -2.41 7.47 -13.39
C ILE A 46 -2.78 6.71 -12.11
N SER A 47 -2.00 6.90 -11.03
CA SER A 47 -2.29 6.26 -9.74
C SER A 47 -3.68 6.63 -9.22
N ARG A 48 -4.07 7.89 -9.31
CA ARG A 48 -5.43 8.31 -8.91
C ARG A 48 -6.50 7.63 -9.76
N GLN A 49 -6.32 7.55 -11.06
CA GLN A 49 -7.30 6.93 -11.95
C GLN A 49 -7.48 5.43 -11.62
N ILE A 50 -6.39 4.68 -11.53
CA ILE A 50 -6.41 3.25 -11.18
C ILE A 50 -7.03 3.04 -9.80
N PHE A 51 -6.65 3.87 -8.83
CA PHE A 51 -7.12 3.72 -7.47
C PHE A 51 -8.62 4.04 -7.32
N ARG A 52 -9.15 4.96 -8.12
CA ARG A 52 -10.61 5.20 -8.19
C ARG A 52 -11.36 3.97 -8.66
N CYS A 53 -10.88 3.30 -9.70
CA CYS A 53 -11.48 2.05 -10.17
C CYS A 53 -11.45 0.99 -9.08
N THR A 54 -10.29 0.81 -8.42
CA THR A 54 -10.16 -0.12 -7.27
C THR A 54 -11.15 0.21 -6.14
N CYS A 55 -11.33 1.50 -5.84
CA CYS A 55 -12.28 1.99 -4.84
C CYS A 55 -13.74 1.75 -5.23
N LEU A 56 -14.09 1.89 -6.51
CA LEU A 56 -15.44 1.60 -7.02
C LEU A 56 -15.72 0.10 -6.94
N ASP A 57 -14.78 -0.74 -7.35
CA ASP A 57 -14.90 -2.20 -7.26
C ASP A 57 -15.09 -2.65 -5.81
N ALA A 58 -14.38 -2.04 -4.87
CA ALA A 58 -14.52 -2.32 -3.44
C ALA A 58 -15.91 -1.97 -2.86
N LYS A 59 -16.67 -1.07 -3.49
CA LYS A 59 -18.07 -0.80 -3.12
C LYS A 59 -19.04 -1.86 -3.66
N MET A 60 -18.68 -2.54 -4.75
CA MET A 60 -19.52 -3.55 -5.40
C MET A 60 -19.23 -4.96 -4.87
N ASP A 61 -17.96 -5.27 -4.62
CA ASP A 61 -17.50 -6.53 -4.01
C ASP A 61 -16.43 -6.24 -2.94
N GLU A 62 -16.91 -6.00 -1.73
CA GLU A 62 -16.08 -5.66 -0.57
C GLU A 62 -15.04 -6.74 -0.26
N ARG A 63 -15.40 -8.02 -0.39
CA ARG A 63 -14.52 -9.13 0.02
C ARG A 63 -13.34 -9.30 -0.93
N ALA A 64 -13.55 -9.10 -2.22
CA ALA A 64 -12.50 -9.28 -3.21
C ALA A 64 -11.60 -8.03 -3.34
N SER A 65 -12.19 -6.84 -3.28
CA SER A 65 -11.53 -5.61 -3.74
C SER A 65 -11.06 -4.69 -2.61
N LEU A 66 -11.60 -4.80 -1.40
CA LEU A 66 -11.14 -3.96 -0.29
C LEU A 66 -9.67 -4.24 0.12
N PRO A 67 -9.16 -5.49 0.14
CA PRO A 67 -7.73 -5.72 0.33
C PRO A 67 -6.86 -4.95 -0.67
N LYS A 68 -7.31 -4.81 -1.92
CA LYS A 68 -6.57 -4.06 -2.95
C LYS A 68 -6.50 -2.57 -2.63
N VAL A 69 -7.53 -2.00 -1.98
CA VAL A 69 -7.50 -0.62 -1.49
C VAL A 69 -6.38 -0.45 -0.45
N PHE A 70 -6.32 -1.33 0.56
CA PHE A 70 -5.30 -1.27 1.60
C PHE A 70 -3.88 -1.49 1.06
N TRP A 71 -3.67 -2.56 0.28
CA TRP A 71 -2.36 -2.87 -0.30
C TRP A 71 -1.92 -1.82 -1.31
N GLY A 72 -2.86 -1.26 -2.08
CA GLY A 72 -2.59 -0.17 -3.00
C GLY A 72 -2.11 1.08 -2.28
N LEU A 73 -2.78 1.48 -1.19
CA LEU A 73 -2.35 2.62 -0.38
C LEU A 73 -1.01 2.36 0.31
N LEU A 74 -0.78 1.16 0.84
CA LEU A 74 0.51 0.81 1.43
C LEU A 74 1.64 0.90 0.40
N SER A 75 1.43 0.34 -0.79
CA SER A 75 2.39 0.43 -1.91
C SER A 75 2.65 1.88 -2.31
N ALA A 76 1.62 2.73 -2.31
CA ALA A 76 1.76 4.16 -2.58
C ALA A 76 2.62 4.87 -1.53
N THR A 77 2.51 4.48 -0.25
CA THR A 77 3.36 5.05 0.81
C THR A 77 4.85 4.75 0.62
N GLU A 78 5.18 3.63 -0.03
CA GLU A 78 6.56 3.19 -0.32
C GLU A 78 7.15 3.82 -1.60
N CYS A 79 6.31 4.36 -2.50
CA CYS A 79 6.76 5.00 -3.75
C CYS A 79 7.26 6.42 -3.47
N ARG A 80 8.57 6.66 -3.63
CA ARG A 80 9.22 7.95 -3.30
C ARG A 80 8.88 9.05 -4.29
N GLU A 81 8.59 8.65 -5.52
CA GLU A 81 8.29 9.48 -6.67
C GLU A 81 6.90 10.10 -6.57
N LEU A 82 6.01 9.48 -5.80
CA LEU A 82 4.70 10.03 -5.49
C LEU A 82 4.83 11.06 -4.38
N ASP A 83 4.51 12.32 -4.65
CA ASP A 83 4.57 13.36 -3.62
C ASP A 83 3.52 13.16 -2.50
N GLY A 84 3.73 13.84 -1.37
CA GLY A 84 2.84 13.73 -0.20
C GLY A 84 1.40 14.19 -0.47
N ASN A 85 1.19 15.16 -1.36
CA ASN A 85 -0.14 15.66 -1.71
C ASN A 85 -0.91 14.67 -2.60
N ALA A 86 -0.24 14.03 -3.55
CA ALA A 86 -0.78 12.95 -4.35
C ALA A 86 -1.15 11.76 -3.46
N LEU A 87 -0.27 11.36 -2.56
CA LEU A 87 -0.55 10.29 -1.59
C LEU A 87 -1.72 10.64 -0.67
N ARG A 88 -1.83 11.90 -0.21
CA ARG A 88 -2.97 12.38 0.58
C ARG A 88 -4.29 12.27 -0.18
N ARG A 89 -4.31 12.59 -1.47
CA ARG A 89 -5.52 12.45 -2.31
C ARG A 89 -5.94 11.00 -2.45
N LEU A 90 -4.99 10.07 -2.63
CA LEU A 90 -5.28 8.63 -2.64
C LEU A 90 -5.84 8.20 -1.28
N PHE A 91 -5.21 8.62 -0.18
CA PHE A 91 -5.69 8.31 1.16
C PHE A 91 -7.13 8.78 1.40
N ASP A 92 -7.47 10.00 1.00
CA ASP A 92 -8.83 10.55 1.12
C ASP A 92 -9.86 9.76 0.28
N GLU A 93 -9.47 9.23 -0.88
CA GLU A 93 -10.35 8.38 -1.70
C GLU A 93 -10.57 7.01 -1.03
N GLY A 94 -9.51 6.39 -0.51
CA GLY A 94 -9.61 5.13 0.24
C GLY A 94 -10.42 5.29 1.52
N TRP A 95 -10.24 6.42 2.23
CA TRP A 95 -11.00 6.75 3.44
C TRP A 95 -12.51 6.77 3.20
N LYS A 96 -12.95 7.39 2.09
CA LYS A 96 -14.38 7.47 1.73
C LYS A 96 -15.00 6.10 1.47
N VAL A 97 -14.23 5.14 0.96
CA VAL A 97 -14.72 3.76 0.80
C VAL A 97 -14.74 3.07 2.15
N SER A 98 -13.66 3.14 2.92
CA SER A 98 -13.55 2.46 4.21
C SER A 98 -14.59 2.92 5.22
N ILE A 99 -14.92 4.21 5.28
CA ILE A 99 -15.96 4.72 6.20
C ILE A 99 -17.36 4.21 5.83
N GLY A 100 -17.67 4.09 4.53
CA GLY A 100 -18.94 3.52 4.07
C GLY A 100 -19.13 2.06 4.48
N LEU A 101 -18.03 1.39 4.86
CA LEU A 101 -17.97 -0.01 5.26
C LEU A 101 -17.66 -0.21 6.75
N GLY A 102 -17.49 0.87 7.53
CA GLY A 102 -17.10 0.81 8.94
C GLY A 102 -15.70 0.23 9.19
N LEU A 103 -14.75 0.50 8.30
CA LEU A 103 -13.38 -0.03 8.30
C LEU A 103 -12.31 1.06 8.28
N GLU A 104 -12.69 2.30 8.60
CA GLU A 104 -11.80 3.46 8.64
C GLU A 104 -10.62 3.29 9.60
N GLU A 105 -10.78 2.56 10.71
CA GLU A 105 -9.71 2.30 11.67
C GLU A 105 -8.50 1.57 11.03
N ALA A 106 -8.75 0.73 10.03
CA ALA A 106 -7.69 -0.01 9.35
C ALA A 106 -6.79 0.91 8.49
N LEU A 107 -7.24 2.13 8.17
CA LEU A 107 -6.44 3.12 7.44
C LEU A 107 -5.57 3.98 8.35
N ILE A 108 -5.78 3.96 9.68
CA ILE A 108 -5.00 4.78 10.62
C ILE A 108 -3.48 4.54 10.46
N PRO A 109 -2.97 3.29 10.41
CA PRO A 109 -1.53 3.07 10.24
C PRO A 109 -0.99 3.68 8.93
N ILE A 110 -1.76 3.61 7.85
CA ILE A 110 -1.39 4.19 6.55
C ILE A 110 -1.36 5.73 6.66
N GLY A 111 -2.37 6.32 7.31
CA GLY A 111 -2.41 7.76 7.56
C GLY A 111 -1.18 8.24 8.36
N MET A 112 -0.77 7.48 9.38
CA MET A 112 0.44 7.78 10.15
C MET A 112 1.71 7.73 9.29
N VAL A 113 1.81 6.79 8.35
CA VAL A 113 2.94 6.73 7.41
C VAL A 113 2.92 7.91 6.44
N LEU A 114 1.75 8.26 5.90
CA LEU A 114 1.58 9.44 5.03
C LEU A 114 2.01 10.72 5.75
N ALA A 115 1.64 10.92 7.01
CA ALA A 115 2.00 12.11 7.77
C ALA A 115 3.53 12.34 7.83
N ARG A 116 4.32 11.27 7.83
CA ARG A 116 5.79 11.34 7.81
C ARG A 116 6.36 11.83 6.48
N ARG A 117 5.56 11.88 5.42
CA ARG A 117 5.94 12.33 4.08
C ARG A 117 5.50 13.77 3.77
N LEU A 118 4.80 14.41 4.71
CA LEU A 118 4.35 15.79 4.60
C LEU A 118 5.33 16.73 5.32
N SER A 119 5.25 18.03 5.04
CA SER A 119 5.92 19.03 5.87
C SER A 119 5.35 18.99 7.30
N SER A 120 6.09 19.51 8.30
CA SER A 120 5.65 19.45 9.70
C SER A 120 4.29 20.11 9.92
N GLU A 121 4.03 21.25 9.28
CA GLU A 121 2.74 21.96 9.37
C GLU A 121 1.60 21.14 8.75
N GLU A 122 1.80 20.62 7.55
CA GLU A 122 0.82 19.77 6.87
C GLU A 122 0.57 18.45 7.61
N ALA A 123 1.62 17.85 8.18
CA ALA A 123 1.53 16.62 8.96
C ALA A 123 0.67 16.83 10.21
N ILE A 124 0.87 17.93 10.95
CA ILE A 124 0.05 18.27 12.12
C ILE A 124 -1.41 18.44 11.70
N GLY A 125 -1.67 19.25 10.68
CA GLY A 125 -3.04 19.46 10.19
C GLY A 125 -3.70 18.17 9.72
N PHE A 126 -2.95 17.31 9.03
CA PHE A 126 -3.42 16.00 8.59
C PHE A 126 -3.75 15.07 9.77
N LEU A 127 -2.85 14.99 10.77
CA LEU A 127 -3.05 14.12 11.94
C LEU A 127 -4.22 14.60 12.81
N ILE A 128 -4.40 15.91 12.98
CA ILE A 128 -5.60 16.47 13.63
C ILE A 128 -6.86 16.04 12.87
N GLY A 129 -6.84 16.18 11.54
CA GLY A 129 -7.95 15.73 10.69
C GLY A 129 -8.23 14.24 10.83
N LEU A 130 -7.19 13.40 10.91
CA LEU A 130 -7.31 11.96 11.13
C LEU A 130 -7.93 11.65 12.49
N CYS A 131 -7.47 12.30 13.57
CA CYS A 131 -8.04 12.14 14.91
C CYS A 131 -9.53 12.54 14.96
N VAL A 132 -9.91 13.65 14.32
CA VAL A 132 -11.30 14.09 14.26
C VAL A 132 -12.17 13.09 13.48
N ARG A 133 -11.66 12.55 12.37
CA ARG A 133 -12.38 11.53 11.57
C ARG A 133 -12.58 10.21 12.31
N CYS A 134 -11.69 9.85 13.24
CA CYS A 134 -11.77 8.63 14.05
C CYS A 134 -12.51 8.82 15.37
N ALA A 135 -12.84 10.05 15.76
CA ALA A 135 -13.56 10.29 17.00
C ALA A 135 -14.97 9.70 16.86
N PRO A 136 -15.38 8.76 17.75
CA PRO A 136 -16.75 8.26 17.71
C PRO A 136 -17.70 9.44 17.94
N PRO A 137 -18.84 9.52 17.23
CA PRO A 137 -19.88 10.42 17.68
C PRO A 137 -20.22 10.04 19.12
N VAL A 138 -20.45 11.05 19.97
CA VAL A 138 -20.65 10.92 21.43
C VAL A 138 -21.70 9.86 21.84
N ALA A 139 -22.50 9.35 20.88
CA ALA A 139 -23.55 8.35 21.06
C ALA A 139 -23.17 6.87 20.81
N THR A 140 -21.99 6.50 20.27
CA THR A 140 -21.74 5.10 19.82
C THR A 140 -20.47 4.46 20.39
N LEU A 141 -20.42 4.25 21.70
CA LEU A 141 -19.31 3.55 22.37
C LEU A 141 -19.40 2.00 22.36
N GLY A 142 -20.45 1.42 21.76
CA GLY A 142 -20.75 -0.02 21.91
C GLY A 142 -20.29 -0.98 20.80
N SER A 143 -20.14 -0.54 19.54
CA SER A 143 -20.15 -1.47 18.39
C SER A 143 -18.81 -1.71 17.67
N SER A 144 -17.89 -0.73 17.65
CA SER A 144 -16.68 -0.76 16.79
C SER A 144 -15.70 -1.94 17.06
N LYS A 145 -15.50 -2.33 18.33
CA LYS A 145 -14.44 -3.28 18.74
C LYS A 145 -14.56 -4.72 18.20
N ALA A 146 -15.71 -5.10 17.64
CA ALA A 146 -15.95 -6.45 17.11
C ALA A 146 -15.43 -6.60 15.67
N SER A 147 -15.68 -5.60 14.82
CA SER A 147 -15.26 -5.60 13.40
C SER A 147 -13.74 -5.57 13.23
N TYR A 148 -13.03 -4.77 14.04
CA TYR A 148 -11.57 -4.69 14.02
C TYR A 148 -10.87 -6.02 14.35
N ARG A 149 -11.35 -6.73 15.39
CA ARG A 149 -10.78 -8.04 15.79
C ARG A 149 -11.01 -9.12 14.74
N TYR A 150 -12.14 -9.08 14.03
CA TYR A 150 -12.42 -9.99 12.93
C TYR A 150 -11.48 -9.73 11.75
N TRP A 151 -11.31 -8.46 11.36
CA TRP A 151 -10.49 -8.08 10.19
C TRP A 151 -8.98 -8.26 10.41
N ARG A 152 -8.46 -7.94 11.59
CA ARG A 152 -7.05 -8.22 11.94
C ARG A 152 -6.71 -9.69 11.76
N ARG A 153 -7.63 -10.60 12.10
CA ARG A 153 -7.48 -12.04 11.89
C ARG A 153 -7.56 -12.44 10.42
N SER A 154 -8.28 -11.69 9.58
CA SER A 154 -8.41 -11.95 8.14
C SER A 154 -7.15 -11.59 7.36
N ILE A 155 -6.54 -10.43 7.66
CA ILE A 155 -5.29 -9.96 7.03
C ILE A 155 -4.12 -10.85 7.44
N SER A 156 -3.99 -11.19 8.73
CA SER A 156 -2.92 -12.07 9.22
C SER A 156 -2.98 -13.50 8.66
N ARG A 157 -4.12 -13.94 8.12
CA ARG A 157 -4.28 -15.26 7.48
C ARG A 157 -4.06 -15.24 5.96
N ARG A 158 -3.97 -14.06 5.33
CA ARG A 158 -3.82 -13.90 3.87
C ARG A 158 -2.61 -13.06 3.45
N GLY A 159 -1.69 -12.76 4.37
CA GLY A 159 -0.33 -12.39 3.98
C GLY A 159 0.34 -13.60 3.29
N PRO A 160 1.31 -13.39 2.40
CA PRO A 160 2.05 -14.51 1.80
C PRO A 160 2.63 -15.37 2.93
N SER A 161 2.27 -16.65 2.95
CA SER A 161 2.82 -17.60 3.92
C SER A 161 4.35 -17.62 3.77
N PRO A 162 5.12 -17.58 4.87
CA PRO A 162 6.58 -17.77 4.82
C PRO A 162 6.99 -19.14 4.27
N SER A 163 6.04 -20.09 4.19
CA SER A 163 6.27 -21.48 3.82
C SER A 163 6.34 -21.76 2.31
N LYS A 164 6.67 -20.76 1.48
CA LYS A 164 7.03 -20.97 0.06
C LYS A 164 8.35 -20.28 -0.34
N VAL A 165 9.25 -20.08 0.62
CA VAL A 165 10.64 -19.68 0.35
C VAL A 165 11.63 -20.84 0.57
N GLU A 166 11.19 -21.96 1.14
CA GLU A 166 12.05 -23.15 1.38
C GLU A 166 11.96 -24.24 0.30
N GLU A 167 11.65 -23.89 -0.95
CA GLU A 167 11.72 -24.85 -2.06
C GLU A 167 12.53 -24.34 -3.26
N ALA A 168 13.43 -23.38 -3.02
CA ALA A 168 14.41 -22.93 -4.00
C ALA A 168 15.76 -22.59 -3.35
N SER A 169 16.28 -23.51 -2.54
CA SER A 169 17.70 -23.49 -2.14
C SER A 169 18.22 -24.91 -1.93
N GLY A 170 18.03 -25.74 -2.95
CA GLY A 170 18.91 -26.87 -3.16
C GLY A 170 20.23 -26.36 -3.74
N SER A 171 21.34 -26.70 -3.08
CA SER A 171 22.74 -26.44 -3.46
C SER A 171 23.19 -24.98 -3.32
N THR A 172 23.89 -24.66 -2.23
CA THR A 172 25.37 -24.66 -2.17
C THR A 172 25.77 -24.33 -0.73
N GLY A 173 26.71 -25.09 -0.18
CA GLY A 173 27.08 -25.02 1.22
C GLY A 173 27.82 -23.75 1.62
N ASP A 174 27.54 -23.27 2.82
CA ASP A 174 28.56 -22.76 3.74
C ASP A 174 28.00 -22.70 5.18
N PRO A 175 28.57 -23.43 6.14
CA PRO A 175 28.04 -23.51 7.51
C PRO A 175 28.28 -22.24 8.35
N GLU A 176 29.03 -21.25 7.87
CA GLU A 176 29.30 -20.01 8.62
C GLU A 176 28.14 -19.00 8.61
N VAL A 177 27.29 -18.99 7.58
CA VAL A 177 26.17 -18.04 7.48
C VAL A 177 25.03 -18.41 8.45
N ALA A 178 24.84 -19.70 8.74
CA ALA A 178 23.82 -20.19 9.67
C ALA A 178 24.10 -19.76 11.12
N THR A 179 25.37 -19.60 11.49
CA THR A 179 25.76 -19.20 12.85
C THR A 179 25.52 -17.71 13.08
N MET A 180 25.71 -16.86 12.07
CA MET A 180 25.50 -15.41 12.20
C MET A 180 24.03 -15.03 12.39
N ILE A 181 23.10 -15.84 11.83
CA ILE A 181 21.66 -15.63 11.98
C ILE A 181 21.17 -16.04 13.39
N ARG A 182 21.76 -17.09 14.01
CA ARG A 182 21.37 -17.51 15.37
C ARG A 182 21.80 -16.53 16.46
N SER A 183 22.92 -15.83 16.29
CA SER A 183 23.42 -14.89 17.32
C SER A 183 22.58 -13.60 17.45
N ARG A 184 21.75 -13.25 16.46
CA ARG A 184 20.86 -12.07 16.54
C ARG A 184 19.49 -12.34 17.15
N ALA A 185 19.13 -13.61 17.40
CA ALA A 185 17.83 -13.99 17.95
C ALA A 185 17.78 -14.11 19.48
N VAL A 186 18.92 -13.98 20.18
CA VAL A 186 18.98 -14.14 21.65
C VAL A 186 19.18 -12.80 22.40
N GLY A 187 19.39 -11.68 21.70
CA GLY A 187 19.63 -10.38 22.31
C GLY A 187 18.41 -9.49 22.48
N CYS A 188 17.29 -10.00 23.03
CA CYS A 188 16.16 -9.17 23.49
C CYS A 188 15.32 -9.96 24.51
N SER A 189 15.88 -10.20 25.69
CA SER A 189 15.12 -10.49 26.92
C SER A 189 16.03 -10.28 28.13
N ALA A 190 16.05 -9.03 28.62
CA ALA A 190 16.22 -8.55 30.01
C ALA A 190 16.68 -7.09 29.98
#